data_AF-A0A0K2LBS5-F1
#
_entry.id   AF-A0A0K2LBS5-F1
#
_cell.length_a   1.000
_cell.length_b   1.000
_cell.length_c   1.000
_cell.angle_alpha   90.00
_cell.angle_beta   90.00
_cell.angle_gamma   90.00
#
_symmetry.space_group_name_H-M   'P 1'
#
loop_
_entity.id
_entity.type
_entity.pdbx_description
1 polymer ?
#
loop_
_entity_poly.entity_id
_entity_poly.type
_entity_poly.pdbx_seq_one_letter_code
_entity_poly.pdbx_strand_id
1 'polypeptide(L)'
;MDNKKKRVVVGMSGGVDSSVSALLLKQQGYEVIGVFMKNWDDTDDSGVCTSTEDYEDVAKVANKIGIPYYSVNFEKEYWDRVFEYFLDEYRKGRTPNPDVMCNKEVKFKAFLDYANKLNADYIAMGHYAQSFRDDNGVVHLLRGGDANKDQTYFLSTVQQDQLQKALFPIGGMQKSEVRRIAEEAGLATAKKKDSTGVCFIGERNFRKFLSEFLPAQAGTMMTPDGEVKGKHAGLMYYTIGQRQGLGIGGNGKSNEPWFVVGKDMSKNILYVDQGYDNPALYADHLDASDLSFITGLDYGETFHATAKFRYRQQDTGVTVHVLGDGKVNVEFDNPVRAITPGQEVVFYDGEECLGGATIDAAYMAEKKLQYI
;
A
#
# COMPACT_ATOMS: atom_id res chain seq x y z
N MET A 1 28.53 18.60 -3.45
CA MET A 1 29.06 17.27 -3.87
C MET A 1 28.84 17.16 -5.37
N ASP A 2 29.83 16.69 -6.13
CA ASP A 2 29.70 16.57 -7.58
C ASP A 2 28.83 15.34 -7.93
N ASN A 3 27.52 15.56 -8.12
CA ASN A 3 26.56 14.50 -8.44
C ASN A 3 26.90 13.76 -9.75
N LYS A 4 27.75 14.34 -10.61
CA LYS A 4 28.14 13.77 -11.92
C LYS A 4 28.78 12.39 -11.85
N LYS A 5 29.21 11.94 -10.67
CA LYS A 5 29.83 10.62 -10.48
C LYS A 5 28.90 9.56 -9.90
N LYS A 6 27.69 9.94 -9.46
CA LYS A 6 26.78 9.00 -8.81
C LYS A 6 25.72 8.50 -9.78
N ARG A 7 25.55 7.18 -9.84
CA ARG A 7 24.58 6.49 -10.67
C ARG A 7 23.28 6.25 -9.92
N VAL A 8 22.17 6.65 -10.54
CA VAL A 8 20.83 6.46 -10.00
C VAL A 8 19.99 5.65 -10.97
N VAL A 9 19.48 4.51 -10.52
CA VAL A 9 18.55 3.68 -11.29
C VAL A 9 17.12 4.01 -10.86
N VAL A 10 16.36 4.61 -11.77
CA VAL A 10 14.99 5.08 -11.52
C VAL A 10 14.00 4.02 -11.97
N GLY A 11 13.15 3.56 -11.05
CA GLY A 11 12.00 2.72 -11.40
C GLY A 11 10.97 3.55 -12.17
N MET A 12 10.82 3.27 -13.47
CA MET A 12 9.91 3.98 -14.35
C MET A 12 8.72 3.10 -14.70
N SER A 13 7.52 3.50 -14.29
CA SER A 13 6.29 2.71 -14.49
C SER A 13 5.46 3.14 -15.71
N GLY A 14 5.99 4.05 -16.54
CA GLY A 14 5.20 4.72 -17.58
C GLY A 14 4.25 5.80 -17.06
N GLY A 15 4.31 6.11 -15.76
CA GLY A 15 3.51 7.15 -15.10
C GLY A 15 4.24 8.48 -14.93
N VAL A 16 3.48 9.58 -14.82
CA VAL A 16 4.01 10.95 -14.72
C VAL A 16 4.98 11.17 -13.56
N ASP A 17 4.74 10.53 -12.42
CA ASP A 17 5.53 10.70 -11.20
C ASP A 17 6.96 10.18 -11.38
N SER A 18 7.11 8.98 -11.95
CA SER A 18 8.42 8.42 -12.27
C SER A 18 9.15 9.17 -13.39
N SER A 19 8.39 9.69 -14.38
CA SER A 19 8.96 10.50 -15.47
C SER A 19 9.59 11.79 -14.96
N VAL A 20 8.88 12.51 -14.08
CA VAL A 20 9.37 13.73 -13.46
C VAL A 20 10.52 13.43 -12.50
N SER A 21 10.45 12.32 -11.76
CA SER A 21 11.55 11.89 -10.89
C SER A 21 12.86 11.70 -11.68
N ALA A 22 12.81 11.01 -12.82
CA ALA A 22 13.96 10.82 -13.69
C ALA A 22 14.50 12.14 -14.25
N LEU A 23 13.60 13.03 -14.68
CA LEU A 23 13.96 14.37 -15.18
C LEU A 23 14.68 15.20 -14.10
N LEU A 24 14.14 15.26 -12.88
CA LEU A 24 14.72 16.04 -11.78
C LEU A 24 16.11 15.53 -11.42
N LEU A 25 16.30 14.22 -11.32
CA LEU A 25 17.61 13.63 -11.06
C LEU A 25 18.62 13.94 -12.17
N LYS A 26 18.17 13.92 -13.44
CA LYS A 26 19.02 14.28 -14.58
C LYS A 26 19.45 15.75 -14.50
N GLN A 27 18.52 16.65 -14.16
CA GLN A 27 18.80 18.09 -13.98
C GLN A 27 19.75 18.36 -12.79
N GLN A 28 19.66 17.56 -11.73
CA GLN A 28 20.58 17.59 -10.59
C GLN A 28 21.99 17.03 -10.91
N GLY A 29 22.19 16.51 -12.13
CA GLY A 29 23.49 16.10 -12.64
C GLY A 29 23.87 14.64 -12.38
N TYR A 30 22.95 13.80 -11.90
CA TYR A 30 23.21 12.36 -11.72
C TYR A 30 23.39 11.62 -13.05
N GLU A 31 24.10 10.49 -13.02
CA GLU A 31 24.03 9.50 -14.09
C GLU A 31 22.76 8.67 -13.92
N VAL A 32 21.71 9.04 -14.66
CA VAL A 32 20.37 8.45 -14.52
C VAL A 32 20.18 7.32 -15.53
N ILE A 33 19.68 6.18 -15.05
CA ILE A 33 19.22 5.05 -15.87
C ILE A 33 17.75 4.77 -15.54
N GLY A 34 16.88 4.73 -16.54
CA GLY A 34 15.49 4.32 -16.37
C GLY A 34 15.34 2.80 -16.43
N VAL A 35 14.54 2.20 -15.56
CA VAL A 35 14.24 0.77 -15.64
C VAL A 35 12.75 0.54 -15.44
N PHE A 36 12.13 -0.10 -16.43
CA PHE A 36 10.74 -0.58 -16.35
C PHE A 36 10.71 -2.00 -15.79
N MET A 37 9.81 -2.25 -14.84
CA MET A 37 9.64 -3.55 -14.21
C MET A 37 8.36 -4.21 -14.73
N LYS A 38 8.49 -5.29 -15.51
CA LYS A 38 7.36 -6.16 -15.84
C LYS A 38 7.16 -7.14 -14.69
N ASN A 39 6.17 -6.88 -13.86
CA ASN A 39 5.88 -7.68 -12.65
C ASN A 39 4.68 -8.62 -12.82
N TRP A 40 3.92 -8.46 -13.91
CA TRP A 40 2.73 -9.25 -14.16
C TRP A 40 2.51 -9.37 -15.66
N ASP A 41 2.05 -10.55 -16.11
CA ASP A 41 1.65 -10.74 -17.49
C ASP A 41 0.16 -10.40 -17.64
N ASP A 42 -0.09 -9.17 -18.05
CA ASP A 42 -1.44 -8.61 -18.18
C ASP A 42 -2.09 -8.83 -19.55
N THR A 43 -1.58 -9.76 -20.36
CA THR A 43 -2.14 -10.05 -21.68
C THR A 43 -3.59 -10.50 -21.54
N ASP A 44 -4.53 -9.70 -22.02
CA ASP A 44 -5.96 -10.04 -21.98
C ASP A 44 -6.35 -11.02 -23.09
N ASP A 45 -7.60 -11.51 -23.06
CA ASP A 45 -8.16 -12.43 -24.06
C ASP A 45 -8.15 -11.86 -25.50
N SER A 46 -7.95 -10.54 -25.64
CA SER A 46 -7.83 -9.84 -26.93
C SER A 46 -6.39 -9.61 -27.37
N GLY A 47 -5.42 -10.04 -26.56
CA GLY A 47 -3.98 -9.90 -26.82
C GLY A 47 -3.42 -8.51 -26.52
N VAL A 48 -4.18 -7.62 -25.87
CA VAL A 48 -3.72 -6.28 -25.48
C VAL A 48 -3.00 -6.39 -24.14
N CYS A 49 -1.77 -5.84 -24.09
CA CYS A 49 -0.94 -5.85 -22.89
C CYS A 49 -0.64 -4.41 -22.46
N THR A 50 -1.21 -4.01 -21.32
CA THR A 50 -1.01 -2.67 -20.69
C THR A 50 0.47 -2.38 -20.43
N SER A 51 1.23 -3.41 -20.04
CA SER A 51 2.68 -3.29 -19.81
C SER A 51 3.45 -2.87 -21.06
N THR A 52 2.98 -3.21 -22.26
CA THR A 52 3.60 -2.78 -23.52
C THR A 52 3.46 -1.28 -23.72
N GLU A 53 2.24 -0.74 -23.51
CA GLU A 53 1.98 0.70 -23.65
C GLU A 53 2.74 1.53 -22.59
N ASP A 54 2.79 1.03 -21.35
CA ASP A 54 3.57 1.67 -20.28
C ASP A 54 5.06 1.69 -20.60
N TYR A 55 5.61 0.61 -21.17
CA TYR A 55 7.00 0.57 -21.60
C TYR A 55 7.30 1.52 -22.76
N GLU A 56 6.37 1.66 -23.71
CA GLU A 56 6.49 2.67 -24.77
C GLU A 56 6.54 4.10 -24.22
N ASP A 57 5.73 4.39 -23.19
CA ASP A 57 5.77 5.69 -22.52
C ASP A 57 7.09 5.92 -21.78
N VAL A 58 7.65 4.90 -21.14
CA VAL A 58 9.01 4.96 -20.59
C VAL A 58 10.02 5.29 -21.68
N ALA A 59 9.97 4.60 -22.83
CA ALA A 59 10.87 4.86 -23.94
C ALA A 59 10.73 6.29 -24.48
N LYS A 60 9.50 6.78 -24.67
CA LYS A 60 9.23 8.17 -25.13
C LYS A 60 9.83 9.20 -24.15
N VAL A 61 9.64 9.00 -22.85
CA VAL A 61 10.18 9.90 -21.81
C VAL A 61 11.70 9.82 -21.75
N ALA A 62 12.28 8.62 -21.69
CA ALA A 62 13.72 8.41 -21.58
C ALA A 62 14.47 9.01 -22.77
N ASN A 63 13.95 8.83 -23.99
CA ASN A 63 14.50 9.44 -25.21
C ASN A 63 14.41 10.98 -25.16
N LYS A 64 13.28 11.53 -24.68
CA LYS A 64 13.08 12.98 -24.55
C LYS A 64 14.07 13.63 -23.59
N ILE A 65 14.38 12.99 -22.47
CA ILE A 65 15.28 13.53 -21.43
C ILE A 65 16.74 13.06 -21.56
N GLY A 66 17.04 12.21 -22.55
CA GLY A 66 18.39 11.75 -22.86
C GLY A 66 19.00 10.85 -21.78
N ILE A 67 18.26 9.81 -21.36
CA ILE A 67 18.75 8.77 -20.44
C ILE A 67 18.61 7.38 -21.08
N PRO A 68 19.52 6.43 -20.80
CA PRO A 68 19.33 5.04 -21.16
C PRO A 68 18.14 4.45 -20.39
N TYR A 69 17.47 3.47 -21.01
CA TYR A 69 16.37 2.75 -20.38
C TYR A 69 16.45 1.25 -20.66
N TYR A 70 15.99 0.45 -19.70
CA TYR A 70 15.94 -1.01 -19.77
C TYR A 70 14.59 -1.54 -19.29
N SER A 71 14.32 -2.80 -19.59
CA SER A 71 13.22 -3.56 -19.01
C SER A 71 13.79 -4.75 -18.24
N VAL A 72 13.16 -5.09 -17.12
CA VAL A 72 13.44 -6.28 -16.32
C VAL A 72 12.13 -6.99 -16.00
N ASN A 73 12.14 -8.31 -16.04
CA ASN A 73 10.99 -9.13 -15.67
C ASN A 73 11.19 -9.62 -14.22
N PHE A 74 10.22 -9.30 -13.35
CA PHE A 74 10.12 -9.80 -11.97
C PHE A 74 8.78 -10.50 -11.72
N GLU A 75 8.13 -11.05 -12.74
CA GLU A 75 6.87 -11.80 -12.62
C GLU A 75 7.00 -12.94 -11.62
N LYS A 76 8.12 -13.66 -11.64
CA LYS A 76 8.39 -14.75 -10.70
C LYS A 76 8.48 -14.23 -9.26
N GLU A 77 9.31 -13.22 -9.01
CA GLU A 77 9.47 -12.63 -7.69
C GLU A 77 8.17 -12.02 -7.18
N TYR A 78 7.40 -11.38 -8.06
CA TYR A 78 6.10 -10.80 -7.73
C TYR A 78 5.09 -11.88 -7.36
N TRP A 79 4.99 -12.94 -8.17
CA TRP A 79 4.12 -14.07 -7.89
C TRP A 79 4.43 -14.70 -6.53
N ASP A 80 5.68 -15.14 -6.34
CA ASP A 80 6.12 -15.88 -5.16
C ASP A 80 6.03 -15.05 -3.87
N ARG A 81 6.28 -13.73 -3.92
CA ARG A 81 6.44 -12.90 -2.71
C ARG A 81 5.30 -11.93 -2.44
N VAL A 82 4.49 -11.60 -3.43
CA VAL A 82 3.39 -10.63 -3.30
C VAL A 82 2.06 -11.30 -3.56
N PHE A 83 1.93 -12.02 -4.67
CA PHE A 83 0.65 -12.59 -5.07
C PHE A 83 0.26 -13.82 -4.23
N GLU A 84 1.20 -14.72 -3.94
CA GLU A 84 0.94 -15.86 -3.04
C GLU A 84 0.52 -15.38 -1.64
N TYR A 85 1.24 -14.40 -1.08
CA TYR A 85 0.84 -13.70 0.16
C TYR A 85 -0.59 -13.18 0.07
N PHE A 86 -0.91 -12.45 -1.00
CA PHE A 86 -2.24 -11.87 -1.20
C PHE A 86 -3.34 -12.95 -1.18
N LEU A 87 -3.13 -14.08 -1.84
CA LEU A 87 -4.09 -15.19 -1.84
C LEU A 87 -4.20 -15.86 -0.46
N ASP A 88 -3.08 -16.06 0.23
CA ASP A 88 -3.05 -16.67 1.57
C ASP A 88 -3.80 -15.83 2.60
N GLU A 89 -3.69 -14.51 2.54
CA GLU A 89 -4.42 -13.61 3.42
C GLU A 89 -5.94 -13.71 3.21
N TYR A 90 -6.40 -13.78 1.96
CA TYR A 90 -7.81 -14.03 1.68
C TYR A 90 -8.29 -15.40 2.14
N ARG A 91 -7.46 -16.44 2.04
CA ARG A 91 -7.78 -17.77 2.59
C ARG A 91 -7.97 -17.73 4.11
N LYS A 92 -7.23 -16.86 4.80
CA LYS A 92 -7.37 -16.60 6.24
C LYS A 92 -8.55 -15.67 6.58
N GLY A 93 -9.29 -15.17 5.59
CA GLY A 93 -10.41 -14.23 5.78
C GLY A 93 -10.00 -12.76 6.01
N ARG A 94 -8.70 -12.48 5.94
CA ARG A 94 -8.09 -11.16 6.13
C ARG A 94 -8.15 -10.34 4.82
N THR A 95 -7.96 -9.03 4.92
CA THR A 95 -7.88 -8.14 3.75
C THR A 95 -6.43 -7.67 3.58
N PRO A 96 -5.65 -8.25 2.64
CA PRO A 96 -4.23 -7.92 2.46
C PRO A 96 -4.00 -6.52 1.90
N ASN A 97 -2.77 -6.02 2.09
CA ASN A 97 -2.23 -4.88 1.36
C ASN A 97 -1.06 -5.30 0.43
N PRO A 98 -1.33 -5.66 -0.83
CA PRO A 98 -0.28 -6.12 -1.75
C PRO A 98 0.72 -5.02 -2.14
N ASP A 99 0.36 -3.74 -2.01
CA ASP A 99 1.26 -2.63 -2.36
C ASP A 99 2.41 -2.46 -1.34
N VAL A 100 2.13 -2.73 -0.05
CA VAL A 100 3.17 -2.79 1.00
C VAL A 100 4.18 -3.89 0.68
N MET A 101 3.68 -5.10 0.35
CA MET A 101 4.56 -6.22 -0.01
C MET A 101 5.30 -5.98 -1.33
N CYS A 102 4.67 -5.37 -2.32
CA CYS A 102 5.33 -4.97 -3.57
C CYS A 102 6.51 -4.02 -3.31
N ASN A 103 6.35 -3.03 -2.43
CA ASN A 103 7.45 -2.17 -2.06
C ASN A 103 8.56 -2.95 -1.33
N LYS A 104 8.21 -3.71 -0.30
CA LYS A 104 9.16 -4.48 0.51
C LYS A 104 9.98 -5.49 -0.31
N GLU A 105 9.30 -6.30 -1.14
CA GLU A 105 9.90 -7.50 -1.75
C GLU A 105 10.32 -7.32 -3.21
N VAL A 106 9.75 -6.33 -3.91
CA VAL A 106 10.03 -6.09 -5.34
C VAL A 106 10.76 -4.77 -5.53
N LYS A 107 10.12 -3.63 -5.21
CA LYS A 107 10.70 -2.30 -5.53
C LYS A 107 11.94 -1.95 -4.72
N PHE A 108 12.03 -2.37 -3.46
CA PHE A 108 13.17 -2.06 -2.59
C PHE A 108 14.08 -3.25 -2.31
N LYS A 109 13.75 -4.44 -2.85
CA LYS A 109 14.57 -5.65 -2.75
C LYS A 109 15.01 -6.15 -4.11
N ALA A 110 14.15 -6.82 -4.88
CA ALA A 110 14.52 -7.35 -6.20
C ALA A 110 15.06 -6.29 -7.16
N PHE A 111 14.43 -5.12 -7.20
CA PHE A 111 14.86 -3.98 -8.01
C PHE A 111 16.16 -3.36 -7.50
N LEU A 112 16.35 -3.25 -6.19
CA LEU A 112 17.60 -2.78 -5.60
C LEU A 112 18.76 -3.72 -5.93
N ASP A 113 18.54 -5.03 -5.84
CA ASP A 113 19.51 -6.05 -6.21
C ASP A 113 19.88 -5.98 -7.70
N TYR A 114 18.88 -5.75 -8.56
CA TYR A 114 19.12 -5.51 -9.99
C TYR A 114 19.90 -4.22 -10.24
N ALA A 115 19.55 -3.12 -9.57
CA ALA A 115 20.26 -1.86 -9.67
C ALA A 115 21.72 -1.97 -9.21
N ASN A 116 22.00 -2.76 -8.17
CA ASN A 116 23.38 -3.05 -7.74
C ASN A 116 24.19 -3.73 -8.86
N LYS A 117 23.59 -4.62 -9.67
CA LYS A 117 24.25 -5.22 -10.86
C LYS A 117 24.58 -4.19 -11.95
N LEU A 118 23.85 -3.08 -11.97
CA LEU A 118 24.13 -1.92 -12.82
C LEU A 118 25.12 -0.94 -12.17
N ASN A 119 25.77 -1.30 -11.06
CA ASN A 119 26.66 -0.44 -10.27
C ASN A 119 25.99 0.87 -9.84
N ALA A 120 24.70 0.82 -9.48
CA ALA A 120 23.99 1.98 -8.98
C ALA A 120 24.44 2.35 -7.56
N ASP A 121 24.65 3.64 -7.30
CA ASP A 121 24.82 4.16 -5.95
C ASP A 121 23.47 4.27 -5.23
N TYR A 122 22.42 4.60 -5.98
CA TYR A 122 21.05 4.73 -5.47
C TYR A 122 20.02 4.14 -6.44
N ILE A 123 18.88 3.75 -5.88
CA ILE A 123 17.62 3.63 -6.62
C ILE A 123 16.77 4.87 -6.38
N ALA A 124 15.88 5.17 -7.32
CA ALA A 124 14.86 6.19 -7.11
C ALA A 124 13.48 5.71 -7.56
N MET A 125 12.46 6.20 -6.88
CA MET A 125 11.06 5.90 -7.17
C MET A 125 10.25 7.18 -7.20
N GLY A 126 9.19 7.21 -8.00
CA GLY A 126 8.20 8.29 -8.01
C GLY A 126 7.22 8.24 -6.84
N HIS A 127 7.69 7.88 -5.63
CA HIS A 127 6.84 7.89 -4.43
C HIS A 127 6.79 9.30 -3.81
N TYR A 128 5.62 9.67 -3.31
CA TYR A 128 5.38 10.86 -2.48
C TYR A 128 5.75 10.55 -1.03
N ALA A 129 7.04 10.43 -0.78
CA ALA A 129 7.63 10.30 0.53
C ALA A 129 8.94 11.07 0.54
N GLN A 130 9.38 11.51 1.70
CA GLN A 130 10.67 12.19 1.87
C GLN A 130 11.59 11.32 2.71
N SER A 131 12.87 11.65 2.73
CA SER A 131 13.84 10.99 3.58
C SER A 131 14.89 11.97 4.03
N PHE A 132 15.28 11.92 5.31
CA PHE A 132 16.40 12.69 5.82
C PHE A 132 17.45 11.76 6.42
N ARG A 133 18.71 12.18 6.40
CA ARG A 133 19.82 11.46 7.02
C ARG A 133 20.27 12.27 8.23
N ASP A 134 20.29 11.65 9.40
CA ASP A 134 20.77 12.27 10.63
C ASP A 134 22.32 12.33 10.69
N ASP A 135 22.84 12.95 11.74
CA ASP A 135 24.29 13.08 11.97
C ASP A 135 24.99 11.72 12.21
N ASN A 136 24.25 10.70 12.65
CA ASN A 136 24.76 9.34 12.83
C ASN A 136 24.73 8.52 11.53
N GLY A 137 24.18 9.08 10.45
CA GLY A 137 24.04 8.42 9.16
C GLY A 137 22.81 7.51 9.06
N VAL A 138 21.91 7.51 10.05
CA VAL A 138 20.60 6.86 10.02
C VAL A 138 19.71 7.63 9.03
N VAL A 139 19.04 6.92 8.13
CA VAL A 139 18.03 7.51 7.25
C VAL A 139 16.66 7.29 7.87
N HIS A 140 15.86 8.35 7.87
CA HIS A 140 14.51 8.39 8.39
C HIS A 140 13.53 8.60 7.24
N LEU A 141 12.38 7.93 7.27
CA LEU A 141 11.33 8.10 6.29
C LEU A 141 10.36 9.18 6.77
N LEU A 142 10.12 10.18 5.93
CA LEU A 142 9.22 11.29 6.22
C LEU A 142 8.01 11.30 5.28
N ARG A 143 6.91 11.87 5.74
CA ARG A 143 5.70 12.09 4.94
C ARG A 143 5.99 12.85 3.65
N GLY A 144 5.18 12.59 2.63
CA GLY A 144 5.19 13.39 1.40
C GLY A 144 4.67 14.81 1.64
N GLY A 145 5.16 15.79 0.88
CA GLY A 145 4.71 17.19 0.96
C GLY A 145 3.24 17.40 0.55
N ASP A 146 2.65 16.45 -0.18
CA ASP A 146 1.22 16.39 -0.49
C ASP A 146 0.53 15.37 0.43
N ALA A 147 -0.18 15.86 1.45
CA ALA A 147 -0.87 15.01 2.42
C ALA A 147 -1.91 14.05 1.79
N ASN A 148 -2.46 14.38 0.61
CA ASN A 148 -3.43 13.51 -0.09
C ASN A 148 -2.77 12.41 -0.93
N LYS A 149 -1.46 12.52 -1.12
CA LYS A 149 -0.62 11.60 -1.89
C LYS A 149 0.49 10.95 -1.07
N ASP A 150 0.71 11.35 0.19
CA ASP A 150 1.68 10.76 1.11
C ASP A 150 1.66 9.23 1.06
N GLN A 151 2.74 8.64 0.58
CA GLN A 151 2.88 7.21 0.34
C GLN A 151 3.69 6.48 1.41
N THR A 152 4.06 7.15 2.50
CA THR A 152 4.80 6.52 3.63
C THR A 152 4.08 5.30 4.21
N TYR A 153 2.74 5.29 4.19
CA TYR A 153 1.94 4.14 4.61
C TYR A 153 2.31 2.85 3.85
N PHE A 154 2.62 2.95 2.55
CA PHE A 154 3.00 1.79 1.74
C PHE A 154 4.48 1.45 1.83
N LEU A 155 5.28 2.33 2.44
CA LEU A 155 6.73 2.20 2.61
C LEU A 155 7.11 1.86 4.06
N SER A 156 6.12 1.64 4.94
CA SER A 156 6.28 1.42 6.37
C SER A 156 7.13 0.20 6.75
N THR A 157 7.30 -0.74 5.82
CA THR A 157 8.08 -1.98 6.03
C THR A 157 9.42 -1.98 5.27
N VAL A 158 9.76 -0.87 4.60
CA VAL A 158 11.07 -0.71 3.95
C VAL A 158 12.14 -0.64 5.03
N GLN A 159 13.16 -1.49 4.89
CA GLN A 159 14.23 -1.64 5.87
C GLN A 159 15.29 -0.55 5.73
N GLN A 160 16.04 -0.33 6.80
CA GLN A 160 17.05 0.74 6.84
C GLN A 160 18.07 0.62 5.71
N ASP A 161 18.63 -0.58 5.49
CA ASP A 161 19.62 -0.84 4.44
C ASP A 161 19.11 -0.55 3.02
N GLN A 162 17.81 -0.75 2.79
CA GLN A 162 17.14 -0.41 1.55
C GLN A 162 16.93 1.10 1.42
N LEU A 163 16.41 1.75 2.48
CA LEU A 163 16.13 3.18 2.51
C LEU A 163 17.41 4.02 2.35
N GLN A 164 18.53 3.54 2.90
CA GLN A 164 19.86 4.13 2.76
C GLN A 164 20.29 4.35 1.30
N LYS A 165 19.77 3.52 0.39
CA LYS A 165 20.05 3.55 -1.05
C LYS A 165 18.90 4.12 -1.88
N ALA A 166 17.83 4.63 -1.26
CA ALA A 166 16.65 5.12 -1.96
C ALA A 166 16.60 6.65 -2.05
N LEU A 167 16.09 7.16 -3.17
CA LEU A 167 15.79 8.56 -3.40
C LEU A 167 14.31 8.75 -3.78
N PHE A 168 13.72 9.84 -3.30
CA PHE A 168 12.34 10.23 -3.61
C PHE A 168 12.30 11.65 -4.19
N PRO A 169 12.62 11.84 -5.48
CA PRO A 169 12.88 13.17 -6.04
C PRO A 169 11.67 14.11 -6.01
N ILE A 170 10.45 13.56 -5.98
CA ILE A 170 9.20 14.32 -5.94
C ILE A 170 8.58 14.39 -4.53
N GLY A 171 9.27 13.85 -3.52
CA GLY A 171 8.73 13.63 -2.18
C GLY A 171 8.11 14.86 -1.53
N GLY A 172 8.77 16.01 -1.65
CA GLY A 172 8.32 17.28 -1.07
C GLY A 172 7.33 18.07 -1.94
N MET A 173 6.89 17.54 -3.08
CA MET A 173 6.13 18.29 -4.08
C MET A 173 4.63 18.02 -3.99
N GLN A 174 3.83 19.01 -4.40
CA GLN A 174 2.41 18.79 -4.66
C GLN A 174 2.20 18.03 -5.97
N LYS A 175 1.17 17.16 -6.06
CA LYS A 175 0.87 16.44 -7.31
C LYS A 175 0.65 17.37 -8.50
N SER A 176 0.04 18.52 -8.26
CA SER A 176 -0.19 19.55 -9.28
C SER A 176 1.11 20.12 -9.83
N GLU A 177 2.13 20.30 -8.97
CA GLU A 177 3.44 20.77 -9.36
C GLU A 177 4.19 19.74 -10.22
N VAL A 178 4.13 18.46 -9.84
CA VAL A 178 4.69 17.36 -10.63
C VAL A 178 4.08 17.34 -12.04
N ARG A 179 2.75 17.49 -12.15
CA ARG A 179 2.08 17.56 -13.46
C ARG A 179 2.51 18.79 -14.27
N ARG A 180 2.64 19.95 -13.63
CA ARG A 180 3.12 21.19 -14.27
C ARG A 180 4.52 21.00 -14.85
N ILE A 181 5.45 20.41 -14.09
CA ILE A 181 6.82 20.14 -14.55
C ILE A 181 6.83 19.20 -15.75
N ALA A 182 6.00 18.15 -15.71
CA ALA A 182 5.89 17.23 -16.84
C ALA A 182 5.39 17.92 -18.11
N GLU A 183 4.42 18.84 -17.98
CA GLU A 183 3.86 19.61 -19.10
C GLU A 183 4.87 20.62 -19.65
N GLU A 184 5.57 21.36 -18.78
CA GLU A 184 6.63 22.32 -19.16
C GLU A 184 7.80 21.64 -19.87
N ALA A 185 8.18 20.43 -19.44
CA ALA A 185 9.22 19.63 -20.10
C ALA A 185 8.71 18.90 -21.37
N GLY A 186 7.41 18.98 -21.67
CA GLY A 186 6.79 18.31 -22.81
C GLY A 186 6.93 16.79 -22.76
N LEU A 187 6.76 16.19 -21.58
CA LEU A 187 6.82 14.74 -21.39
C LEU A 187 5.53 14.08 -21.90
N ALA A 188 5.65 12.96 -22.60
CA ALA A 188 4.51 12.20 -23.14
C ALA A 188 3.49 11.80 -22.04
N THR A 189 3.96 11.57 -20.82
CA THR A 189 3.14 11.16 -19.68
C THR A 189 2.45 12.31 -18.94
N ALA A 190 2.64 13.58 -19.33
CA ALA A 190 2.13 14.74 -18.57
C ALA A 190 0.62 14.70 -18.33
N LYS A 191 -0.14 14.27 -19.34
CA LYS A 191 -1.62 14.18 -19.31
C LYS A 191 -2.13 12.78 -18.97
N LYS A 192 -1.24 11.81 -18.74
CA LYS A 192 -1.63 10.45 -18.38
C LYS A 192 -2.32 10.46 -17.01
N LYS A 193 -3.40 9.69 -16.89
CA LYS A 193 -4.10 9.52 -15.61
C LYS A 193 -3.23 8.70 -14.66
N ASP A 194 -3.41 8.91 -13.36
CA ASP A 194 -2.76 8.07 -12.36
C ASP A 194 -3.39 6.67 -12.41
N SER A 195 -2.58 5.63 -12.29
CA SER A 195 -3.09 4.26 -12.14
C SER A 195 -3.91 4.16 -10.85
N THR A 196 -5.08 3.53 -10.92
CA THR A 196 -5.96 3.30 -9.77
C THR A 196 -6.11 1.80 -9.53
N GLY A 197 -6.15 1.39 -8.26
CA GLY A 197 -6.26 -0.02 -7.89
C GLY A 197 -4.91 -0.71 -7.74
N VAL A 198 -4.95 -2.01 -7.47
CA VAL A 198 -3.75 -2.85 -7.29
C VAL A 198 -3.12 -3.13 -8.65
N CYS A 199 -1.78 -3.05 -8.74
CA CYS A 199 -1.02 -3.09 -9.99
C CYS A 199 -1.43 -4.20 -10.97
N PHE A 200 -1.55 -5.46 -10.52
CA PHE A 200 -1.87 -6.61 -11.38
C PHE A 200 -3.36 -6.79 -11.69
N ILE A 201 -4.23 -6.03 -11.02
CA ILE A 201 -5.67 -6.06 -11.30
C ILE A 201 -5.98 -5.00 -12.36
N GLY A 202 -5.28 -3.86 -12.31
CA GLY A 202 -5.51 -2.74 -13.20
C GLY A 202 -6.97 -2.28 -13.14
N GLU A 203 -7.60 -2.14 -14.31
CA GLU A 203 -9.01 -1.74 -14.43
C GLU A 203 -10.00 -2.92 -14.40
N ARG A 204 -9.52 -4.16 -14.19
CA ARG A 204 -10.36 -5.36 -14.19
C ARG A 204 -11.31 -5.38 -12.99
N ASN A 205 -12.42 -6.11 -13.14
CA ASN A 205 -13.34 -6.35 -12.03
C ASN A 205 -12.68 -7.23 -10.96
N PHE A 206 -12.43 -6.65 -9.77
CA PHE A 206 -11.76 -7.32 -8.64
C PHE A 206 -12.40 -8.68 -8.29
N ARG A 207 -13.73 -8.75 -8.26
CA ARG A 207 -14.46 -9.98 -7.92
C ARG A 207 -14.25 -11.07 -8.98
N LYS A 208 -14.28 -10.71 -10.27
CA LYS A 208 -14.00 -11.64 -11.36
C LYS A 208 -12.55 -12.15 -11.25
N PHE A 209 -11.60 -11.22 -11.10
CA PHE A 209 -10.18 -11.56 -10.97
C PHE A 209 -9.93 -12.55 -9.82
N LEU A 210 -10.39 -12.24 -8.60
CA LEU A 210 -10.12 -13.08 -7.44
C LEU A 210 -10.77 -14.47 -7.56
N SER A 211 -11.89 -14.59 -8.28
CA SER A 211 -12.56 -15.88 -8.52
C SER A 211 -11.79 -16.85 -9.42
N GLU A 212 -10.81 -16.35 -10.18
CA GLU A 212 -9.93 -17.17 -11.03
C GLU A 212 -8.89 -17.94 -10.17
N PHE A 213 -8.61 -17.47 -8.95
CA PHE A 213 -7.57 -18.02 -8.07
C PHE A 213 -8.12 -18.65 -6.79
N LEU A 214 -9.26 -18.17 -6.29
CA LEU A 214 -9.89 -18.69 -5.07
C LEU A 214 -11.33 -19.12 -5.34
N PRO A 215 -11.74 -20.32 -4.90
CA PRO A 215 -13.12 -20.76 -5.06
C PRO A 215 -14.05 -19.90 -4.20
N ALA A 216 -15.00 -19.23 -4.86
CA ALA A 216 -16.01 -18.43 -4.18
C ALA A 216 -17.02 -19.33 -3.45
N GLN A 217 -17.04 -19.26 -2.12
CA GLN A 217 -17.98 -20.02 -1.29
C GLN A 217 -19.12 -19.13 -0.81
N ALA A 218 -20.26 -19.19 -1.50
CA ALA A 218 -21.45 -18.43 -1.10
C ALA A 218 -21.93 -18.86 0.29
N GLY A 219 -22.39 -17.89 1.08
CA GLY A 219 -22.85 -18.10 2.45
C GLY A 219 -23.96 -17.12 2.83
N THR A 220 -24.21 -16.97 4.12
CA THR A 220 -25.37 -16.21 4.64
C THR A 220 -24.94 -14.83 5.15
N MET A 221 -25.68 -13.79 4.78
CA MET A 221 -25.60 -12.47 5.41
C MET A 221 -26.63 -12.40 6.54
N MET A 222 -26.20 -11.97 7.73
CA MET A 222 -27.11 -11.77 8.85
C MET A 222 -26.69 -10.58 9.72
N THR A 223 -27.62 -10.05 10.49
CA THR A 223 -27.31 -9.07 11.54
C THR A 223 -26.68 -9.75 12.76
N PRO A 224 -26.01 -9.00 13.66
CA PRO A 224 -25.45 -9.56 14.89
C PRO A 224 -26.46 -10.24 15.82
N ASP A 225 -27.74 -9.87 15.76
CA ASP A 225 -28.86 -10.49 16.49
C ASP A 225 -29.46 -11.72 15.78
N GLY A 226 -28.94 -12.09 14.61
CA GLY A 226 -29.28 -13.33 13.90
C GLY A 226 -30.36 -13.21 12.82
N GLU A 227 -30.83 -11.99 12.48
CA GLU A 227 -31.77 -11.80 11.38
C GLU A 227 -31.07 -12.00 10.03
N VAL A 228 -31.55 -12.94 9.22
CA VAL A 228 -31.00 -13.20 7.88
C VAL A 228 -31.36 -12.05 6.93
N LYS A 229 -30.35 -11.48 6.27
CA LYS A 229 -30.47 -10.37 5.31
C LYS A 229 -30.26 -10.77 3.86
N GLY A 230 -29.79 -11.99 3.61
CA GLY A 230 -29.60 -12.51 2.26
C GLY A 230 -28.41 -13.47 2.17
N LYS A 231 -27.83 -13.57 0.97
CA LYS A 231 -26.64 -14.38 0.70
C LYS A 231 -25.48 -13.50 0.24
N HIS A 232 -24.27 -13.83 0.65
CA HIS A 232 -23.05 -13.22 0.10
C HIS A 232 -22.40 -14.17 -0.91
N ALA A 233 -21.56 -13.61 -1.79
CA ALA A 233 -20.91 -14.37 -2.86
C ALA A 233 -19.62 -15.10 -2.44
N GLY A 234 -19.17 -14.88 -1.20
CA GLY A 234 -17.90 -15.35 -0.65
C GLY A 234 -17.27 -14.28 0.24
N LEU A 235 -16.79 -14.65 1.43
CA LEU A 235 -16.32 -13.68 2.45
C LEU A 235 -15.12 -12.85 1.99
N MET A 236 -14.30 -13.38 1.08
CA MET A 236 -13.14 -12.69 0.48
C MET A 236 -13.51 -11.43 -0.32
N TYR A 237 -14.76 -11.27 -0.76
CA TYR A 237 -15.21 -10.09 -1.52
C TYR A 237 -15.64 -8.91 -0.63
N TYR A 238 -15.55 -9.07 0.68
CA TYR A 238 -16.05 -8.11 1.65
C TYR A 238 -14.94 -7.71 2.61
N THR A 239 -14.91 -6.45 3.02
CA THR A 239 -13.97 -5.91 4.01
C THR A 239 -14.74 -5.25 5.14
N ILE A 240 -14.20 -5.25 6.36
CA ILE A 240 -14.86 -4.62 7.52
C ILE A 240 -15.09 -3.12 7.26
N GLY A 241 -16.33 -2.68 7.50
CA GLY A 241 -16.80 -1.33 7.22
C GLY A 241 -17.19 -1.07 5.76
N GLN A 242 -17.18 -2.07 4.88
CA GLN A 242 -17.62 -1.94 3.49
C GLN A 242 -19.13 -1.71 3.39
N ARG A 243 -19.53 -0.70 2.60
CA ARG A 243 -20.94 -0.39 2.30
C ARG A 243 -21.44 -1.01 1.00
N GLN A 244 -20.62 -0.97 -0.04
CA GLN A 244 -21.04 -1.32 -1.40
C GLN A 244 -21.04 -2.84 -1.61
N GLY A 245 -21.87 -3.32 -2.55
CA GLY A 245 -21.88 -4.74 -2.96
C GLY A 245 -22.64 -5.69 -2.04
N LEU A 246 -23.36 -5.18 -1.03
CA LEU A 246 -24.20 -5.98 -0.12
C LEU A 246 -25.54 -6.39 -0.74
N GLY A 247 -26.08 -5.58 -1.67
CA GLY A 247 -27.37 -5.88 -2.31
C GLY A 247 -28.58 -5.82 -1.35
N ILE A 248 -28.43 -5.14 -0.20
CA ILE A 248 -29.48 -5.00 0.81
C ILE A 248 -30.19 -3.66 0.59
N GLY A 249 -31.52 -3.70 0.39
CA GLY A 249 -32.37 -2.51 0.29
C GLY A 249 -32.75 -1.93 1.66
N GLY A 250 -33.40 -0.76 1.66
CA GLY A 250 -33.98 -0.21 2.89
C GLY A 250 -35.05 -1.13 3.45
N ASN A 251 -35.03 -1.38 4.76
CA ASN A 251 -36.19 -1.92 5.47
C ASN A 251 -37.02 -0.71 5.93
N GLY A 252 -38.35 -0.78 5.95
CA GLY A 252 -39.20 0.37 6.30
C GLY A 252 -39.01 0.95 7.73
N LYS A 253 -37.99 0.51 8.47
CA LYS A 253 -37.62 0.94 9.83
C LYS A 253 -36.49 1.96 9.85
N SER A 254 -35.49 1.83 8.96
CA SER A 254 -34.38 2.78 8.87
C SER A 254 -33.88 2.93 7.43
N ASN A 255 -33.62 4.19 7.03
CA ASN A 255 -33.02 4.54 5.74
C ASN A 255 -31.48 4.58 5.79
N GLU A 256 -30.88 4.24 6.93
CA GLU A 256 -29.44 4.20 7.07
C GLU A 256 -28.81 3.10 6.20
N PRO A 257 -27.63 3.35 5.61
CA PRO A 257 -26.95 2.36 4.80
C PRO A 257 -26.45 1.19 5.64
N TRP A 258 -26.37 0.01 4.99
CA TRP A 258 -25.81 -1.21 5.54
C TRP A 258 -24.29 -1.25 5.36
N PHE A 259 -23.61 -1.81 6.36
CA PHE A 259 -22.16 -2.02 6.36
C PHE A 259 -21.83 -3.45 6.78
N VAL A 260 -20.71 -3.97 6.31
CA VAL A 260 -20.08 -5.18 6.86
C VAL A 260 -19.55 -4.85 8.26
N VAL A 261 -20.14 -5.43 9.29
CA VAL A 261 -19.73 -5.24 10.69
C VAL A 261 -18.98 -6.42 11.28
N GLY A 262 -18.85 -7.51 10.52
CA GLY A 262 -18.08 -8.68 10.95
C GLY A 262 -18.07 -9.79 9.92
N LYS A 263 -17.23 -10.79 10.19
CA LYS A 263 -17.13 -12.04 9.44
C LYS A 263 -16.95 -13.19 10.42
N ASP A 264 -17.47 -14.36 10.06
CA ASP A 264 -17.17 -15.62 10.73
C ASP A 264 -16.83 -16.66 9.65
N MET A 265 -15.54 -16.79 9.36
CA MET A 265 -14.99 -17.74 8.39
C MET A 265 -15.39 -19.18 8.72
N SER A 266 -15.49 -19.53 10.01
CA SER A 266 -15.81 -20.90 10.45
C SER A 266 -17.24 -21.31 10.10
N LYS A 267 -18.17 -20.34 10.11
CA LYS A 267 -19.58 -20.56 9.77
C LYS A 267 -19.94 -20.10 8.37
N ASN A 268 -18.99 -19.50 7.64
CA ASN A 268 -19.22 -18.82 6.36
C ASN A 268 -20.37 -17.80 6.45
N ILE A 269 -20.28 -16.91 7.45
CA ILE A 269 -21.28 -15.86 7.74
C ILE A 269 -20.65 -14.48 7.56
N LEU A 270 -21.38 -13.59 6.88
CA LEU A 270 -21.07 -12.16 6.82
C LEU A 270 -22.03 -11.40 7.73
N TYR A 271 -21.50 -10.71 8.74
CA TYR A 271 -22.33 -9.87 9.60
C TYR A 271 -22.49 -8.49 8.99
N VAL A 272 -23.74 -8.02 8.93
CA VAL A 272 -24.11 -6.73 8.37
C VAL A 272 -25.03 -5.97 9.31
N ASP A 273 -24.85 -4.66 9.42
CA ASP A 273 -25.73 -3.81 10.23
C ASP A 273 -25.81 -2.38 9.68
N GLN A 274 -26.80 -1.61 10.11
CA GLN A 274 -27.05 -0.25 9.66
C GLN A 274 -26.27 0.79 10.47
N GLY A 275 -26.02 1.94 9.82
CA GLY A 275 -25.41 3.11 10.45
C GLY A 275 -23.91 3.19 10.23
N TYR A 276 -23.43 4.37 9.83
CA TYR A 276 -21.99 4.58 9.62
C TYR A 276 -21.23 4.41 10.94
N ASP A 277 -21.78 4.96 12.02
CA ASP A 277 -21.21 4.93 13.37
C ASP A 277 -21.70 3.75 14.22
N ASN A 278 -22.02 2.62 13.57
CA ASN A 278 -22.45 1.42 14.28
C ASN A 278 -21.39 0.98 15.33
N PRO A 279 -21.75 0.78 16.61
CA PRO A 279 -20.80 0.39 17.66
C PRO A 279 -20.01 -0.89 17.37
N ALA A 280 -20.59 -1.84 16.61
CA ALA A 280 -19.93 -3.08 16.22
C ALA A 280 -18.74 -2.88 15.28
N LEU A 281 -18.59 -1.67 14.71
CA LEU A 281 -17.44 -1.30 13.89
C LEU A 281 -16.30 -0.69 14.69
N TYR A 282 -16.52 -0.27 15.94
CA TYR A 282 -15.48 0.40 16.70
C TYR A 282 -14.64 -0.61 17.50
N ALA A 283 -13.35 -0.34 17.58
CA ALA A 283 -12.37 -1.04 18.41
C ALA A 283 -11.64 -0.01 19.28
N ASP A 284 -11.21 -0.37 20.48
CA ASP A 284 -10.39 0.47 21.35
C ASP A 284 -8.91 0.05 21.37
N HIS A 285 -8.61 -1.17 20.91
CA HIS A 285 -7.24 -1.62 20.66
C HIS A 285 -7.17 -2.73 19.60
N LEU A 286 -5.94 -3.03 19.17
CA LEU A 286 -5.63 -4.13 18.26
C LEU A 286 -4.40 -4.91 18.70
N ASP A 287 -4.28 -6.14 18.20
CA ASP A 287 -3.02 -6.88 18.16
C ASP A 287 -2.50 -6.88 16.72
N ALA A 288 -1.18 -6.76 16.57
CA ALA A 288 -0.51 -6.84 15.29
C ALA A 288 0.79 -7.66 15.37
N SER A 289 1.17 -8.26 14.25
CA SER A 289 2.40 -9.03 14.05
C SER A 289 3.34 -8.38 13.05
N ASP A 290 4.52 -8.96 12.90
CA ASP A 290 5.51 -8.55 11.90
C ASP A 290 5.94 -7.08 12.06
N LEU A 291 6.04 -6.62 13.32
CA LEU A 291 6.52 -5.29 13.66
C LEU A 291 7.88 -5.03 13.01
N SER A 292 7.98 -3.92 12.31
CA SER A 292 9.19 -3.45 11.66
C SER A 292 9.35 -1.95 11.87
N PHE A 293 10.46 -1.54 12.47
CA PHE A 293 10.87 -0.13 12.53
C PHE A 293 11.87 0.18 11.43
N ILE A 294 11.67 1.30 10.74
CA ILE A 294 12.49 1.70 9.57
C ILE A 294 13.92 2.02 9.98
N THR A 295 14.09 2.75 11.09
CA THR A 295 15.39 3.22 11.56
C THR A 295 16.16 2.14 12.33
N GLY A 296 15.47 1.05 12.72
CA GLY A 296 15.99 0.04 13.64
C GLY A 296 16.20 0.56 15.07
N LEU A 297 15.71 1.76 15.39
CA LEU A 297 15.76 2.32 16.73
C LEU A 297 14.87 1.52 17.68
N ASP A 298 15.33 1.42 18.93
CA ASP A 298 14.56 0.87 20.03
C ASP A 298 13.71 1.99 20.65
N TYR A 299 12.40 1.86 20.55
CA TYR A 299 11.43 2.77 21.16
C TYR A 299 10.99 2.33 22.57
N GLY A 300 11.62 1.27 23.10
CA GLY A 300 11.28 0.65 24.37
C GLY A 300 10.07 -0.29 24.29
N GLU A 301 9.72 -0.88 25.43
CA GLU A 301 8.56 -1.78 25.54
C GLU A 301 7.22 -1.04 25.42
N THR A 302 7.19 0.27 25.66
CA THR A 302 5.98 1.09 25.53
C THR A 302 6.32 2.50 25.09
N PHE A 303 5.62 2.99 24.07
CA PHE A 303 5.74 4.36 23.57
C PHE A 303 4.39 4.89 23.06
N HIS A 304 4.26 6.22 23.02
CA HIS A 304 3.10 6.91 22.44
C HIS A 304 3.47 7.48 21.08
N ALA A 305 2.54 7.40 20.12
CA ALA A 305 2.72 7.84 18.75
C ALA A 305 1.36 8.16 18.11
N THR A 306 1.33 8.54 16.84
CA THR A 306 0.12 8.43 16.03
C THR A 306 0.18 7.20 15.11
N ALA A 307 -0.98 6.72 14.68
CA ALA A 307 -1.07 5.61 13.74
C ALA A 307 -2.12 5.82 12.64
N LYS A 308 -1.86 5.21 11.49
CA LYS A 308 -2.85 4.97 10.43
C LYS A 308 -3.12 3.48 10.32
N PHE A 309 -4.39 3.11 10.19
CA PHE A 309 -4.83 1.72 10.02
C PHE A 309 -5.30 1.41 8.60
N ARG A 310 -5.44 2.46 7.79
CA ARG A 310 -5.75 2.42 6.36
C ARG A 310 -5.13 3.63 5.66
N TYR A 311 -4.78 3.45 4.39
CA TYR A 311 -4.31 4.55 3.55
C TYR A 311 -5.36 5.68 3.48
N ARG A 312 -4.91 6.93 3.67
CA ARG A 312 -5.72 8.17 3.73
C ARG A 312 -6.65 8.30 4.95
N GLN A 313 -6.56 7.42 5.92
CA GLN A 313 -7.13 7.70 7.23
C GLN A 313 -6.37 8.86 7.89
N GLN A 314 -7.08 9.68 8.68
CA GLN A 314 -6.43 10.60 9.60
C GLN A 314 -5.68 9.81 10.68
N ASP A 315 -4.59 10.38 11.14
CA ASP A 315 -3.82 9.89 12.26
C ASP A 315 -4.70 9.76 13.52
N THR A 316 -4.50 8.68 14.26
CA THR A 316 -5.09 8.49 15.59
C THR A 316 -3.97 8.35 16.60
N GLY A 317 -4.06 9.04 17.75
CA GLY A 317 -3.11 8.84 18.84
C GLY A 317 -3.21 7.43 19.41
N VAL A 318 -2.06 6.80 19.68
CA VAL A 318 -1.98 5.42 20.15
C VAL A 318 -0.87 5.22 21.17
N THR A 319 -1.09 4.29 22.09
CA THR A 319 -0.03 3.72 22.93
C THR A 319 0.32 2.33 22.41
N VAL A 320 1.58 2.11 22.09
CA VAL A 320 2.09 0.83 21.54
C VAL A 320 2.81 0.08 22.64
N HIS A 321 2.41 -1.16 22.89
CA HIS A 321 3.07 -2.09 23.81
C HIS A 321 3.74 -3.21 23.01
N VAL A 322 5.06 -3.28 23.06
CA VAL A 322 5.86 -4.31 22.37
C VAL A 322 5.88 -5.57 23.23
N LEU A 323 5.39 -6.69 22.68
CA LEU A 323 5.20 -7.94 23.41
C LEU A 323 6.30 -8.98 23.17
N GLY A 324 7.28 -8.67 22.31
CA GLY A 324 8.33 -9.59 21.83
C GLY A 324 7.94 -10.34 20.55
N ASP A 325 8.92 -11.00 19.91
CA ASP A 325 8.75 -11.78 18.67
C ASP A 325 8.04 -11.02 17.52
N GLY A 326 8.24 -9.70 17.44
CA GLY A 326 7.61 -8.84 16.43
C GLY A 326 6.11 -8.61 16.64
N LYS A 327 5.57 -8.93 17.83
CA LYS A 327 4.16 -8.69 18.18
C LYS A 327 4.01 -7.40 18.99
N VAL A 328 2.89 -6.72 18.75
CA VAL A 328 2.49 -5.52 19.47
C VAL A 328 1.01 -5.55 19.81
N ASN A 329 0.68 -4.94 20.94
CA ASN A 329 -0.66 -4.48 21.25
C ASN A 329 -0.70 -2.95 21.10
N VAL A 330 -1.75 -2.43 20.47
CA VAL A 330 -1.86 -0.99 20.19
C VAL A 330 -3.19 -0.50 20.74
N GLU A 331 -3.12 0.28 21.80
CA GLU A 331 -4.26 0.95 22.43
C GLU A 331 -4.52 2.29 21.76
N PHE A 332 -5.78 2.62 21.50
CA PHE A 332 -6.15 3.87 20.83
C PHE A 332 -6.60 4.91 21.85
N ASP A 333 -6.16 6.15 21.68
CA ASP A 333 -6.61 7.27 22.52
C ASP A 333 -8.14 7.47 22.43
N ASN A 334 -8.73 7.13 21.27
CA ASN A 334 -10.16 7.10 21.04
C ASN A 334 -10.54 5.88 20.18
N PRO A 335 -11.73 5.28 20.37
CA PRO A 335 -12.15 4.13 19.57
C PRO A 335 -12.10 4.39 18.06
N VAL A 336 -11.55 3.43 17.31
CA VAL A 336 -11.31 3.53 15.87
C VAL A 336 -12.27 2.63 15.10
N ARG A 337 -12.84 3.20 14.04
CA ARG A 337 -13.78 2.52 13.17
C ARG A 337 -13.10 1.54 12.21
N ALA A 338 -13.64 0.34 12.18
CA ALA A 338 -13.45 -0.73 11.21
C ALA A 338 -11.98 -1.14 11.03
N ILE A 339 -11.27 -1.32 12.14
CA ILE A 339 -9.97 -2.00 12.16
C ILE A 339 -10.12 -3.35 11.42
N THR A 340 -9.23 -3.60 10.47
CA THR A 340 -9.38 -4.69 9.51
C THR A 340 -8.16 -5.60 9.55
N PRO A 341 -8.29 -6.85 10.01
CA PRO A 341 -7.18 -7.81 9.97
C PRO A 341 -6.59 -8.00 8.57
N GLY A 342 -5.27 -8.06 8.47
CA GLY A 342 -4.47 -8.12 7.24
C GLY A 342 -4.11 -6.77 6.62
N GLN A 343 -4.69 -5.66 7.10
CA GLN A 343 -4.20 -4.32 6.80
C GLN A 343 -3.01 -3.98 7.69
N GLU A 344 -2.29 -2.90 7.36
CA GLU A 344 -1.17 -2.43 8.18
C GLU A 344 -1.64 -1.42 9.22
N VAL A 345 -1.06 -1.47 10.41
CA VAL A 345 -0.95 -0.34 11.32
C VAL A 345 0.42 0.31 11.09
N VAL A 346 0.44 1.61 10.79
CA VAL A 346 1.67 2.36 10.51
C VAL A 346 1.81 3.48 11.53
N PHE A 347 2.94 3.52 12.20
CA PHE A 347 3.23 4.43 13.32
C PHE A 347 4.00 5.66 12.84
N TYR A 348 3.67 6.81 13.42
CA TYR A 348 4.25 8.10 13.09
C TYR A 348 4.58 8.92 14.33
N ASP A 349 5.66 9.69 14.25
CA ASP A 349 5.98 10.80 15.17
C ASP A 349 6.01 12.10 14.35
N GLY A 350 4.89 12.82 14.36
CA GLY A 350 4.67 13.98 13.49
C GLY A 350 4.81 13.64 12.00
N GLU A 351 5.91 14.10 11.40
CA GLU A 351 6.23 13.88 9.99
C GLU A 351 7.02 12.58 9.73
N GLU A 352 7.59 11.97 10.77
CA GLU A 352 8.38 10.75 10.63
C GLU A 352 7.49 9.51 10.64
N CYS A 353 7.70 8.62 9.66
CA CYS A 353 7.15 7.27 9.66
C CYS A 353 8.13 6.37 10.41
N LEU A 354 7.72 5.89 11.58
CA LEU A 354 8.56 5.06 12.45
C LEU A 354 8.66 3.63 11.91
N GLY A 355 7.58 3.14 11.31
CA GLY A 355 7.46 1.76 10.87
C GLY A 355 6.01 1.28 10.86
N GLY A 356 5.81 -0.03 10.84
CA GLY A 356 4.48 -0.62 10.88
C GLY A 356 4.45 -2.10 11.23
N ALA A 357 3.25 -2.63 11.36
CA ALA A 357 2.94 -4.02 11.67
C ALA A 357 1.64 -4.42 10.95
N THR A 358 1.42 -5.72 10.78
CA THR A 358 0.20 -6.26 10.15
C THR A 358 -0.85 -6.58 11.21
N ILE A 359 -2.06 -6.04 11.05
CA ILE A 359 -3.14 -6.17 12.03
C ILE A 359 -3.65 -7.62 12.06
N ASP A 360 -3.64 -8.23 13.23
CA ASP A 360 -4.13 -9.61 13.43
C ASP A 360 -5.57 -9.64 13.94
N ALA A 361 -5.89 -8.78 14.89
CA ALA A 361 -7.18 -8.77 15.57
C ALA A 361 -7.51 -7.37 16.12
N ALA A 362 -8.80 -7.12 16.28
CA ALA A 362 -9.32 -5.89 16.90
C ALA A 362 -10.20 -6.26 18.09
N TYR A 363 -10.24 -5.37 19.07
CA TYR A 363 -10.90 -5.60 20.34
C TYR A 363 -11.69 -4.36 20.76
N MET A 364 -12.72 -4.59 21.56
CA MET A 364 -13.48 -3.55 22.25
C MET A 364 -13.65 -4.00 23.70
N ALA A 365 -13.08 -3.24 24.64
CA ALA A 365 -12.78 -3.71 25.99
C ALA A 365 -12.09 -5.09 25.92
N GLU A 366 -12.42 -6.02 26.80
CA GLU A 366 -11.78 -7.34 26.83
C GLU A 366 -12.26 -8.31 25.72
N LYS A 367 -13.11 -7.85 24.78
CA LYS A 367 -13.75 -8.72 23.79
C LYS A 367 -13.10 -8.58 22.41
N LYS A 368 -12.62 -9.71 21.89
CA LYS A 368 -12.22 -9.84 20.47
C LYS A 368 -13.43 -9.65 19.55
N LEU A 369 -13.31 -8.75 18.58
CA LEU A 369 -14.34 -8.48 17.59
C LEU A 369 -14.37 -9.58 16.53
N GLN A 370 -15.58 -9.94 16.10
CA GLN A 370 -15.81 -11.02 15.14
C GLN A 370 -15.58 -10.52 13.70
N TYR A 371 -14.33 -10.23 13.36
CA TYR A 371 -13.92 -9.65 12.07
C TYR A 371 -13.32 -10.64 11.07
N ILE A 372 -13.08 -11.89 11.50
CA ILE A 372 -12.65 -13.01 10.65
C ILE A 372 -13.66 -14.13 10.75
#